data_AF-A0A2M8E6Q7-F1
#
_entry.id   AF-A0A2M8E6Q7-F1
#
_cell.length_a   1.000
_cell.length_b   1.000
_cell.length_c   1.000
_cell.angle_alpha   90.00
_cell.angle_beta   90.00
_cell.angle_gamma   90.00
#
_symmetry.space_group_name_H-M   'P 1'
#
loop_
_entity.id
_entity.type
_entity.pdbx_description
1 polymer ?
#
loop_
_entity_poly.entity_id
_entity_poly.type
_entity_poly.pdbx_seq_one_letter_code
_entity_poly.pdbx_strand_id
1 'polypeptide(L)'
;MTARTDAQRPMQGLLARLPLLPLTDTKEVDFQAADPDLLVSLADDAETTMNTIIQGVGAIGHLFAHSAVVIEDGTIGADSIESIGFLLSEISDMASGCMVLASKCRREIVDYRP
;
A
#
# COMPACT_ATOMS: atom_id res chain seq x y z
N MET A 1 -9.14 7.31 18.71
CA MET A 1 -8.15 6.24 18.49
C MET A 1 -8.91 4.97 18.15
N THR A 2 -9.18 4.73 16.87
CA THR A 2 -9.78 3.47 16.43
C THR A 2 -8.69 2.41 16.51
N ALA A 3 -8.79 1.52 17.51
CA ALA A 3 -7.95 0.34 17.57
C ALA A 3 -8.09 -0.40 16.23
N ARG A 4 -6.97 -0.77 15.62
CA ARG A 4 -6.95 -1.60 14.41
C ARG A 4 -7.59 -2.94 14.80
N THR A 5 -8.90 -3.09 14.57
CA THR A 5 -9.62 -4.33 14.80
C THR A 5 -8.88 -5.42 14.04
N ASP A 6 -8.63 -6.55 14.69
CA ASP A 6 -7.80 -7.69 14.25
C ASP A 6 -8.26 -8.34 12.91
N ALA A 7 -9.21 -7.74 12.19
CA ALA A 7 -9.95 -8.32 11.07
C ALA A 7 -9.54 -7.82 9.67
N GLN A 8 -8.78 -6.73 9.53
CA GLN A 8 -8.34 -6.25 8.21
C GLN A 8 -6.82 -6.16 8.13
N ARG A 9 -6.23 -7.15 7.45
CA ARG A 9 -4.83 -7.16 7.02
C ARG A 9 -4.78 -6.92 5.51
N PRO A 10 -5.05 -5.69 5.04
CA PRO A 10 -5.27 -5.40 3.62
C PRO A 10 -4.06 -5.76 2.77
N MET A 11 -2.84 -5.52 3.25
CA MET A 11 -1.62 -5.93 2.55
C MET A 11 -1.52 -7.46 2.40
N GLN A 12 -1.89 -8.22 3.45
CA GLN A 12 -1.91 -9.68 3.37
C GLN A 12 -3.00 -10.15 2.40
N GLY A 13 -4.17 -9.50 2.42
CA GLY A 13 -5.25 -9.75 1.48
C GLY A 13 -4.86 -9.48 0.03
N LEU A 14 -4.12 -8.39 -0.21
CA LEU A 14 -3.59 -8.02 -1.51
C LEU A 14 -2.59 -9.07 -2.01
N LEU A 15 -1.61 -9.44 -1.18
CA LEU A 15 -0.62 -10.47 -1.53
C LEU A 15 -1.27 -11.85 -1.80
N ALA A 16 -2.35 -12.18 -1.10
CA ALA A 16 -3.08 -13.43 -1.31
C ALA A 16 -3.91 -13.42 -2.61
N ARG A 17 -4.39 -12.25 -3.04
CA ARG A 17 -5.28 -12.11 -4.20
C ARG A 17 -4.55 -11.82 -5.51
N LEU A 18 -3.38 -11.18 -5.47
CA LEU A 18 -2.56 -10.90 -6.66
C LEU A 18 -2.32 -12.15 -7.54
N PRO A 19 -1.99 -13.34 -6.97
CA PRO A 19 -1.77 -14.54 -7.78
C PRO A 19 -3.02 -15.12 -8.43
N LEU A 20 -4.22 -14.66 -8.03
CA LEU A 20 -5.49 -15.12 -8.56
C LEU A 20 -5.91 -14.36 -9.83
N LEU A 21 -5.21 -13.27 -10.16
CA LEU A 21 -5.49 -12.49 -11.36
C LEU A 21 -5.11 -13.29 -12.61
N PRO A 22 -6.01 -13.35 -13.62
CA PRO A 22 -5.66 -13.94 -14.90
C PRO A 22 -4.61 -13.08 -15.61
N LEU A 23 -3.78 -13.76 -16.40
CA LEU A 23 -2.74 -13.13 -17.20
C LEU A 23 -3.05 -13.35 -18.68
N THR A 24 -2.75 -12.35 -19.49
CA THR A 24 -2.70 -12.44 -20.95
C THR A 24 -1.52 -13.31 -21.40
N ASP A 25 -1.49 -13.66 -22.69
CA ASP A 25 -0.34 -14.35 -23.31
C ASP A 25 0.97 -13.52 -23.23
N THR A 26 0.85 -12.20 -23.07
CA THR A 26 1.99 -11.28 -22.87
C THR A 26 2.44 -11.17 -21.41
N LYS A 27 1.84 -11.95 -20.48
CA LYS A 27 2.09 -11.92 -19.03
C LYS A 27 1.68 -10.61 -18.37
N GLU A 28 0.75 -9.88 -18.96
CA GLU A 28 0.12 -8.71 -18.34
C GLU A 28 -1.17 -9.16 -17.63
N VAL A 29 -1.60 -8.41 -16.61
CA VAL A 29 -2.88 -8.72 -15.95
C VAL A 29 -4.04 -8.47 -16.90
N ASP A 30 -4.88 -9.48 -17.09
CA ASP A 30 -6.13 -9.39 -17.83
C ASP A 30 -7.27 -8.97 -16.90
N PHE A 31 -7.44 -7.66 -16.69
CA PHE A 31 -8.50 -7.16 -15.82
C PHE A 31 -9.90 -7.42 -16.37
N GLN A 32 -10.07 -7.65 -17.67
CA GLN A 32 -11.37 -7.94 -18.28
C GLN A 32 -11.81 -9.38 -18.05
N ALA A 33 -10.86 -10.32 -18.04
CA ALA A 33 -11.13 -11.73 -17.76
C ALA A 33 -11.20 -12.05 -16.26
N ALA A 34 -10.84 -11.10 -15.38
CA ALA A 34 -10.83 -11.31 -13.94
C ALA A 34 -12.24 -11.36 -13.34
N ASP A 35 -12.38 -12.14 -12.27
CA ASP A 35 -13.60 -12.19 -11.47
C ASP A 35 -13.90 -10.79 -10.86
N PRO A 36 -15.08 -10.19 -11.12
CA PRO A 36 -15.43 -8.88 -10.58
C PRO A 36 -15.36 -8.80 -9.04
N ASP A 37 -15.72 -9.86 -8.31
CA ASP A 37 -15.66 -9.89 -6.84
C ASP A 37 -14.21 -9.87 -6.33
N LEU A 38 -13.31 -10.52 -7.08
CA LEU A 38 -11.87 -10.46 -6.84
C LEU A 38 -11.36 -9.03 -7.07
N LEU A 39 -11.77 -8.37 -8.15
CA LEU A 39 -11.37 -7.00 -8.47
C LEU A 39 -11.86 -5.99 -7.42
N VAL A 40 -13.09 -6.13 -6.91
CA VAL A 40 -13.63 -5.32 -5.80
C VAL A 40 -12.72 -5.47 -4.58
N SER A 41 -12.50 -6.72 -4.15
CA SER A 41 -11.70 -7.01 -2.95
C SER A 41 -10.25 -6.52 -3.09
N LEU A 42 -9.68 -6.66 -4.29
CA LEU A 42 -8.30 -6.23 -4.56
C LEU A 42 -8.18 -4.70 -4.56
N ALA A 43 -9.17 -4.00 -5.10
CA ALA A 43 -9.22 -2.54 -5.05
C ALA A 43 -9.32 -2.03 -3.60
N ASP A 44 -10.22 -2.59 -2.81
CA ASP A 44 -10.42 -2.22 -1.41
C ASP A 44 -9.14 -2.43 -0.58
N ASP A 45 -8.48 -3.58 -0.75
CA ASP A 45 -7.22 -3.88 -0.07
C ASP A 45 -6.07 -2.98 -0.53
N ALA A 46 -6.00 -2.65 -1.83
CA ALA A 46 -4.99 -1.75 -2.38
C ALA A 46 -5.17 -0.32 -1.85
N GLU A 47 -6.39 0.22 -1.87
CA GLU A 47 -6.70 1.55 -1.34
C GLU A 47 -6.43 1.63 0.17
N THR A 48 -6.82 0.61 0.93
CA THR A 48 -6.59 0.57 2.38
C THR A 48 -5.09 0.46 2.70
N THR A 49 -4.36 -0.34 1.94
CA THR A 49 -2.89 -0.46 2.07
C THR A 49 -2.20 0.86 1.76
N MET A 50 -2.54 1.50 0.64
CA MET A 50 -2.04 2.82 0.25
C MET A 50 -2.28 3.86 1.35
N ASN A 51 -3.53 3.97 1.83
CA ASN A 51 -3.88 4.93 2.88
C ASN A 51 -3.11 4.70 4.18
N THR A 52 -2.93 3.43 4.56
CA THR A 52 -2.13 3.05 5.73
C THR A 52 -0.68 3.51 5.58
N ILE A 53 -0.09 3.31 4.40
CA ILE A 53 1.30 3.74 4.12
C ILE A 53 1.41 5.25 4.19
N ILE A 54 0.55 6.00 3.48
CA ILE A 54 0.61 7.47 3.45
C ILE A 54 0.48 8.05 4.86
N GLN A 55 -0.45 7.53 5.66
CA GLN A 55 -0.60 7.96 7.05
C GLN A 55 0.63 7.62 7.90
N GLY A 56 1.20 6.43 7.72
CA GLY A 56 2.43 6.00 8.41
C GLY A 56 3.64 6.87 8.07
N VAL A 57 3.84 7.18 6.78
CA VAL A 57 4.92 8.08 6.31
C VAL A 57 4.78 9.46 6.95
N GLY A 58 3.57 10.03 6.97
CA GLY A 58 3.31 11.31 7.63
C GLY A 58 3.59 11.29 9.14
N ALA A 59 3.17 10.23 9.82
CA ALA A 59 3.45 10.05 11.26
C ALA A 59 4.95 9.95 11.56
N ILE A 60 5.71 9.22 10.73
CA ILE A 60 7.17 9.13 10.86
C ILE A 60 7.82 10.51 10.64
N GLY A 61 7.38 11.26 9.63
CA GLY A 61 7.84 12.63 9.42
C GLY A 61 7.60 13.53 10.64
N HIS A 62 6.44 13.41 11.28
CA HIS A 62 6.18 14.09 12.55
C HIS A 62 7.13 13.66 13.67
N LEU A 63 7.43 12.36 13.81
CA LEU A 63 8.39 11.88 14.81
C LEU A 63 9.80 12.41 14.57
N PHE A 64 10.25 12.48 13.31
CA PHE A 64 11.54 13.08 12.95
C PHE A 64 11.61 14.56 13.29
N ALA A 65 10.56 15.33 13.02
CA ALA A 65 10.52 16.73 13.40
C ALA A 65 10.66 16.93 14.92
N HIS A 66 10.07 16.05 15.74
CA HIS A 66 10.20 16.09 17.19
C HIS A 66 11.54 15.53 17.72
N SER A 67 12.21 14.69 16.92
CA SER A 67 13.48 14.05 17.30
C SER A 67 14.71 14.78 16.74
N ALA A 68 14.53 15.96 16.14
CA ALA A 68 15.61 16.66 15.43
C ALA A 68 16.87 16.87 16.29
N VAL A 69 16.71 17.27 17.57
CA VAL A 69 17.84 17.50 18.48
C VAL A 69 18.61 16.22 18.77
N VAL A 70 17.92 15.10 19.03
CA VAL A 70 18.57 13.81 19.33
C VAL A 70 19.13 13.12 18.08
N ILE A 71 18.73 13.56 16.89
CA ILE A 71 19.37 13.17 15.63
C ILE A 71 20.64 13.99 15.42
N GLU A 72 20.58 15.30 15.66
CA GLU A 72 21.71 16.21 15.49
C GLU A 72 22.86 15.93 16.48
N ASP A 73 22.53 15.62 17.74
CA ASP A 73 23.52 15.27 18.76
C ASP A 73 24.11 13.85 18.60
N GLY A 74 23.61 13.08 17.62
CA GLY A 74 24.09 11.74 17.28
C GLY A 74 23.56 10.62 18.18
N THR A 75 22.64 10.91 19.11
CA THR A 75 21.99 9.87 19.93
C THR A 75 21.22 8.89 19.05
N ILE A 76 20.54 9.40 18.01
CA ILE A 76 20.04 8.60 16.89
C ILE A 76 21.10 8.63 15.79
N GLY A 77 21.66 7.46 15.48
CA GLY A 77 22.69 7.33 14.46
C GLY A 77 22.20 7.74 13.07
N ALA A 78 23.07 8.39 12.30
CA ALA A 78 22.78 8.81 10.94
C ALA A 78 22.44 7.62 10.00
N ASP A 79 23.03 6.45 10.26
CA ASP A 79 22.74 5.17 9.60
C ASP A 79 21.29 4.71 9.78
N SER A 80 20.71 4.97 10.95
CA SER A 80 19.31 4.68 11.25
C SER A 80 18.38 5.59 10.46
N ILE A 81 18.70 6.89 10.37
CA ILE A 81 17.93 7.85 9.58
C ILE A 81 18.00 7.53 8.09
N GLU A 82 19.19 7.20 7.60
CA GLU A 82 19.39 6.78 6.21
C GLU A 82 18.57 5.52 5.89
N SER A 83 18.66 4.49 6.74
CA SER A 83 17.91 3.24 6.58
C SER A 83 16.39 3.48 6.55
N ILE A 84 15.88 4.38 7.41
CA ILE A 84 14.47 4.77 7.38
C ILE A 84 14.14 5.53 6.09
N GLY A 85 15.02 6.42 5.63
CA GLY A 85 14.85 7.13 4.37
C GLY A 85 14.66 6.19 3.19
N PHE A 86 15.50 5.14 3.08
CA PHE A 86 15.34 4.11 2.06
C PHE A 86 14.01 3.35 2.20
N LEU A 87 13.63 2.96 3.42
CA LEU A 87 12.36 2.29 3.65
C LEU A 87 11.16 3.18 3.24
N LEU A 88 11.16 4.46 3.62
CA LEU A 88 10.11 5.41 3.26
C LEU A 88 9.97 5.55 1.75
N SER A 89 11.08 5.51 1.01
CA SER A 89 11.08 5.51 -0.45
C SER A 89 10.38 4.26 -1.00
N GLU A 90 10.83 3.08 -0.60
CA GLU A 90 10.29 1.80 -1.09
C GLU A 90 8.79 1.63 -0.81
N ILE A 91 8.34 1.98 0.40
CA ILE A 91 6.92 1.86 0.75
C ILE A 91 6.08 2.91 0.02
N SER A 92 6.63 4.08 -0.29
CA SER A 92 5.92 5.11 -1.06
C SER A 92 5.72 4.68 -2.51
N ASP A 93 6.72 4.03 -3.12
CA ASP A 93 6.59 3.42 -4.44
C ASP A 93 5.55 2.29 -4.44
N MET A 94 5.52 1.46 -3.39
CA MET A 94 4.48 0.46 -3.20
C MET A 94 3.08 1.07 -3.07
N ALA A 95 2.93 2.20 -2.35
CA ALA A 95 1.66 2.92 -2.24
C ALA A 95 1.17 3.44 -3.60
N SER A 96 2.08 3.97 -4.42
CA SER A 96 1.80 4.37 -5.81
C SER A 96 1.35 3.18 -6.67
N GLY A 97 2.04 2.04 -6.54
CA GLY A 97 1.64 0.79 -7.19
C GLY A 97 0.23 0.34 -6.79
N CYS A 98 -0.12 0.44 -5.51
CA CYS A 98 -1.46 0.15 -5.00
C CYS A 98 -2.51 1.11 -5.61
N MET A 99 -2.20 2.40 -5.73
CA MET A 99 -3.08 3.37 -6.38
C MET A 99 -3.39 2.99 -7.83
N VAL A 100 -2.35 2.64 -8.60
CA VAL A 100 -2.50 2.23 -10.00
C VAL A 100 -3.32 0.95 -10.11
N LEU A 101 -3.05 -0.04 -9.25
CA LEU A 101 -3.79 -1.29 -9.23
C LEU A 101 -5.27 -1.08 -8.91
N ALA A 102 -5.58 -0.33 -7.86
CA ALA A 102 -6.94 0.01 -7.48
C ALA A 102 -7.67 0.72 -8.62
N SER A 103 -7.05 1.73 -9.22
CA SER A 103 -7.61 2.46 -10.36
C SER A 103 -7.97 1.55 -11.53
N LYS A 104 -7.10 0.59 -11.88
CA LYS A 104 -7.37 -0.40 -12.94
C LYS A 104 -8.54 -1.32 -12.57
N CYS A 105 -8.55 -1.85 -11.34
CA CYS A 105 -9.65 -2.70 -10.87
C CYS A 105 -10.99 -1.95 -10.92
N ARG A 106 -11.05 -0.73 -10.37
CA ARG A 106 -12.25 0.12 -10.30
C ARG A 106 -12.81 0.47 -11.69
N ARG A 107 -11.95 0.65 -12.69
CA ARG A 107 -12.39 0.95 -14.07
C ARG A 107 -13.17 -0.20 -14.69
N GLU A 108 -12.74 -1.44 -14.47
CA GLU A 108 -13.42 -2.60 -15.04
C GLU A 108 -14.74 -2.95 -14.33
N ILE A 109 -14.85 -2.65 -13.03
CA ILE A 109 -16.05 -2.95 -12.24
C ILE A 109 -17.06 -1.81 -12.16
N VAL A 110 -16.94 -0.77 -12.99
CA VAL A 110 -17.75 0.47 -12.84
C VAL A 110 -19.26 0.21 -12.92
N ASP A 111 -19.67 -0.77 -13.71
CA ASP A 111 -21.07 -1.16 -13.92
C ASP A 111 -21.47 -2.46 -13.18
N TYR A 112 -20.55 -3.04 -12.41
CA TYR A 112 -20.77 -4.29 -11.71
C TYR A 112 -21.77 -4.13 -10.54
N ARG A 113 -22.66 -5.12 -10.36
CA ARG A 113 -23.59 -5.22 -9.23
C ARG A 113 -23.47 -6.62 -8.61
N PRO A 114 -23.09 -6.74 -7.33
CA PRO A 114 -22.96 -8.03 -6.64
C PRO A 114 -24.28 -8.78 -6.45
#